data_AF-A0A0G2FV10-F1
#
_entry.id   AF-A0A0G2FV10-F1
#
_cell.length_a   1.000
_cell.length_b   1.000
_cell.length_c   1.000
_cell.angle_alpha   90.00
_cell.angle_beta   90.00
_cell.angle_gamma   90.00
#
_symmetry.space_group_name_H-M   'P 1'
#
loop_
_entity.id
_entity.type
_entity.pdbx_description
1 polymer ?
#
loop_
_entity_poly.entity_id
_entity_poly.type
_entity_poly.pdbx_seq_one_letter_code
_entity_poly.pdbx_strand_id
1 'polypeptide(L)'
;MSYVVLLGFSTPNCIVMGEYIIYAVGLQPSTWLIRTLATITITSACVMHAKFPRLGVHVINVLGVAKMIILAFVVSSGLAASVLSFPNSTKQTGGAGGLTTAQRNFSDIWAGSSSSPYAYSTALLKILYCFRGYNTANTVLSSVRRPIPTLKVAAPLALSLVAGSYILANIAYFCAVDKEEFREAGVVLAGRFLSNLFGATVGERVLPWLVIISAFGNVSATSFAQARVNQELGRDGLLPYSDFWAGNTRLNMFSSNTKTPSTLGPDTNANKIVRALRNNSIGSQTASLSPSLFLHFFISALVILLPPPGQIYTFLLEIGGYPVSIISVAVAGGLLYLQLNPHERWNSPIPARKIWVVIFFIANLGVCILPWINPGEQIQDNETSNDGNSAEQEKIFPYYAYPATGLGILVAGAYYWIWWRYLRPLIWPERPDRLDFDRESSDGDCSSDAMTLLLEDYSTFSHDLHYTGSRPIDESEIAIRTGSTIKSSVNVDGGKSTFTSPITVTFMKDHGDSDSVTLVADNEELPSPSMF
;
A
#
# COMPACT_ATOMS: atom_id res chain seq x y z
N MET A 1 -3.27 11.28 -7.04
CA MET A 1 -4.11 11.76 -5.92
C MET A 1 -5.58 11.34 -6.08
N SER A 2 -6.31 11.79 -7.11
CA SER A 2 -7.76 11.51 -7.24
C SER A 2 -8.12 10.03 -7.21
N TYR A 3 -7.40 9.20 -7.99
CA TYR A 3 -7.54 7.74 -7.97
C TYR A 3 -7.41 7.18 -6.55
N VAL A 4 -6.37 7.58 -5.82
CA VAL A 4 -6.08 7.06 -4.48
C VAL A 4 -7.16 7.44 -3.48
N VAL A 5 -7.68 8.67 -3.55
CA VAL A 5 -8.68 9.17 -2.59
C VAL A 5 -10.08 8.67 -2.92
N LEU A 6 -10.50 8.76 -4.19
CA LEU A 6 -11.88 8.43 -4.61
C LEU A 6 -12.09 6.94 -4.84
N LEU A 7 -11.06 6.21 -5.25
CA LEU A 7 -11.11 4.76 -5.55
C LEU A 7 -10.31 3.91 -4.56
N GLY A 8 -9.86 4.51 -3.47
CA GLY A 8 -9.30 3.84 -2.29
C GLY A 8 -10.37 3.31 -1.33
N PHE A 9 -11.55 2.92 -1.83
CA PHE A 9 -12.65 2.42 -1.01
C PHE A 9 -12.52 0.92 -0.72
N SER A 10 -13.18 0.46 0.36
CA SER A 10 -13.27 -0.97 0.71
C SER A 10 -14.65 -1.57 0.39
N THR A 11 -15.45 -0.86 -0.39
CA THR A 11 -16.86 -1.18 -0.69
C THR A 11 -17.10 -2.59 -1.23
N PRO A 12 -16.37 -3.12 -2.24
CA PRO A 12 -16.66 -4.44 -2.78
C PRO A 12 -16.55 -5.55 -1.73
N ASN A 13 -15.53 -5.50 -0.86
CA ASN A 13 -15.37 -6.47 0.23
C ASN A 13 -16.47 -6.34 1.30
N CYS A 14 -16.98 -5.12 1.53
CA CYS A 14 -18.10 -4.90 2.45
C CYS A 14 -19.40 -5.49 1.88
N ILE A 15 -19.63 -5.37 0.57
CA ILE A 15 -20.77 -5.98 -0.14
C ILE A 15 -20.68 -7.51 -0.06
N VAL A 16 -19.52 -8.09 -0.37
CA VAL A 16 -19.26 -9.53 -0.24
C VAL A 16 -19.63 -10.01 1.17
N MET A 17 -19.14 -9.32 2.20
CA MET A 17 -19.47 -9.68 3.58
C MET A 17 -20.99 -9.65 3.85
N GLY A 18 -21.70 -8.62 3.38
CA GLY A 18 -23.16 -8.52 3.52
C GLY A 18 -23.91 -9.66 2.83
N GLU A 19 -23.53 -10.00 1.60
CA GLU A 19 -24.13 -11.12 0.85
C GLU A 19 -23.88 -12.47 1.52
N TYR A 20 -22.66 -12.72 2.00
CA TYR A 20 -22.36 -13.96 2.71
C TYR A 20 -23.07 -14.06 4.07
N ILE A 21 -23.29 -12.94 4.79
CA ILE A 21 -24.08 -12.94 6.05
C ILE A 21 -25.53 -13.36 5.76
N ILE A 22 -26.16 -12.74 4.76
CA ILE A 22 -27.54 -13.08 4.35
C ILE A 22 -27.63 -14.54 3.93
N TYR A 23 -26.67 -14.99 3.11
CA TYR A 23 -26.57 -16.38 2.67
C TYR A 23 -26.45 -17.36 3.85
N ALA A 24 -25.53 -17.12 4.78
CA ALA A 24 -25.30 -17.99 5.93
C ALA A 24 -26.50 -18.07 6.89
N VAL A 25 -27.26 -16.99 7.02
CA VAL A 25 -28.49 -16.95 7.82
C VAL A 25 -29.70 -17.49 7.03
N GLY A 26 -29.57 -17.64 5.71
CA GLY A 26 -30.63 -18.09 4.80
C GLY A 26 -31.79 -17.12 4.68
N LEU A 27 -31.48 -15.82 4.72
CA LEU A 27 -32.42 -14.77 4.37
C LEU A 27 -32.41 -14.54 2.86
N GLN A 28 -33.49 -13.99 2.32
CA GLN A 28 -33.51 -13.56 0.93
C GLN A 28 -32.68 -12.26 0.77
N PRO A 29 -31.83 -12.16 -0.26
CA PRO A 29 -31.02 -10.97 -0.49
C PRO A 29 -31.92 -9.79 -0.86
N SER A 30 -31.83 -8.71 -0.10
CA SER A 30 -32.39 -7.41 -0.47
C SER A 30 -31.28 -6.38 -0.56
N THR A 31 -31.33 -5.49 -1.55
CA THR A 31 -30.26 -4.52 -1.80
C THR A 31 -29.98 -3.65 -0.57
N TRP A 32 -31.03 -3.16 0.09
CA TRP A 32 -30.90 -2.31 1.26
C TRP A 32 -30.36 -3.05 2.49
N LEU A 33 -30.68 -4.33 2.65
CA LEU A 33 -30.10 -5.15 3.72
C LEU A 33 -28.60 -5.36 3.49
N ILE A 34 -28.20 -5.71 2.27
CA ILE A 34 -26.78 -5.86 1.90
C ILE A 34 -26.03 -4.54 2.14
N ARG A 35 -26.57 -3.40 1.69
CA ARG A 35 -25.96 -2.07 1.88
C ARG A 35 -25.86 -1.67 3.35
N THR A 36 -26.87 -2.00 4.15
CA THR A 36 -26.86 -1.72 5.60
C THR A 36 -25.77 -2.55 6.28
N LEU A 37 -25.69 -3.85 5.98
CA LEU A 37 -24.63 -4.72 6.49
C LEU A 37 -23.25 -4.27 6.02
N ALA A 38 -23.08 -3.90 4.76
CA ALA A 38 -21.84 -3.35 4.22
C ALA A 38 -21.43 -2.05 4.93
N THR A 39 -22.39 -1.17 5.23
CA THR A 39 -22.16 0.09 5.97
C THR A 39 -21.76 -0.18 7.42
N ILE A 40 -22.39 -1.15 8.09
CA ILE A 40 -22.02 -1.60 9.44
C ILE A 40 -20.58 -2.16 9.42
N THR A 41 -20.24 -2.96 8.41
CA THR A 41 -18.90 -3.53 8.23
C THR A 41 -17.83 -2.44 8.14
N ILE A 42 -17.97 -1.47 7.24
CA ILE A 42 -16.98 -0.39 7.11
C ILE A 42 -16.94 0.51 8.37
N THR A 43 -18.09 0.79 8.98
CA THR A 43 -18.17 1.57 10.22
C THR A 43 -17.40 0.88 11.34
N SER A 44 -17.63 -0.43 11.54
CA SER A 44 -16.98 -1.20 12.59
C SER A 44 -15.46 -1.30 12.38
N ALA A 45 -14.99 -1.49 11.15
CA ALA A 45 -13.56 -1.50 10.82
C ALA A 45 -12.90 -0.14 11.12
N CYS A 46 -13.51 0.96 10.66
CA CYS A 46 -12.98 2.31 10.91
C CYS A 46 -13.00 2.69 12.39
N VAL A 47 -14.08 2.38 13.12
CA VAL A 47 -14.19 2.61 14.57
C VAL A 47 -13.15 1.79 15.34
N MET A 48 -12.93 0.53 14.96
CA MET A 48 -11.91 -0.33 15.55
C MET A 48 -10.52 0.30 15.43
N HIS A 49 -10.13 0.77 14.24
CA HIS A 49 -8.83 1.40 14.03
C HIS A 49 -8.71 2.78 14.70
N ALA A 50 -9.81 3.55 14.77
CA ALA A 50 -9.82 4.88 15.38
C ALA A 50 -9.74 4.83 16.91
N LYS A 51 -10.51 3.93 17.55
CA LYS A 51 -10.58 3.83 19.03
C LYS A 51 -9.56 2.87 19.62
N PHE A 52 -9.27 1.77 18.91
CA PHE A 52 -8.45 0.67 19.42
C PHE A 52 -7.35 0.29 18.40
N PRO A 53 -6.40 1.20 18.09
CA PRO A 53 -5.40 0.97 17.04
C PRO A 53 -4.52 -0.26 17.28
N ARG A 54 -4.21 -0.58 18.55
CA ARG A 54 -3.47 -1.80 18.93
C ARG A 54 -4.26 -3.07 18.60
N LEU A 55 -5.55 -3.07 18.92
CA LEU A 55 -6.45 -4.18 18.58
C LEU A 55 -6.54 -4.32 17.06
N GLY A 56 -6.70 -3.21 16.33
CA GLY A 56 -6.80 -3.23 14.87
C GLY A 56 -5.61 -3.89 14.20
N VAL A 57 -4.37 -3.57 14.61
CA VAL A 57 -3.16 -4.21 14.06
C VAL A 57 -3.11 -5.70 14.43
N HIS A 58 -3.48 -6.06 15.67
CA HIS A 58 -3.51 -7.46 16.10
C HIS A 58 -4.54 -8.28 15.29
N VAL A 59 -5.75 -7.74 15.10
CA VAL A 59 -6.81 -8.35 14.30
C VAL A 59 -6.36 -8.57 12.86
N ILE A 60 -5.71 -7.58 12.23
CA ILE A 60 -5.17 -7.74 10.87
C ILE A 60 -4.19 -8.91 10.79
N ASN A 61 -3.26 -9.02 11.74
CA ASN A 61 -2.26 -10.09 11.72
C ASN A 61 -2.90 -11.48 11.90
N VAL A 62 -3.80 -11.62 12.88
CA VAL A 62 -4.51 -12.88 13.13
C VAL A 62 -5.37 -13.29 11.94
N LEU A 63 -6.16 -12.36 11.40
CA LEU A 63 -7.03 -12.63 10.25
C LEU A 63 -6.24 -12.88 8.96
N GLY A 64 -5.05 -12.27 8.82
CA GLY A 64 -4.14 -12.55 7.72
C GLY A 64 -3.66 -14.00 7.71
N VAL A 65 -3.26 -14.54 8.87
CA VAL A 65 -2.88 -15.96 9.00
C VAL A 65 -4.09 -16.87 8.80
N ALA A 66 -5.23 -16.55 9.43
CA ALA A 66 -6.46 -17.32 9.29
C ALA A 66 -6.91 -17.43 7.82
N LYS A 67 -6.77 -16.36 7.03
CA LYS A 67 -7.11 -16.34 5.60
C LYS A 67 -6.29 -17.36 4.81
N MET A 68 -5.01 -17.56 5.13
CA MET A 68 -4.17 -18.56 4.47
C MET A 68 -4.63 -19.98 4.81
N ILE A 69 -5.05 -20.23 6.06
CA ILE A 69 -5.59 -21.52 6.48
C ILE A 69 -6.93 -21.80 5.78
N ILE A 70 -7.81 -20.81 5.68
CA ILE A 70 -9.10 -20.93 4.98
C ILE A 70 -8.89 -21.25 3.50
N LEU A 71 -7.92 -20.59 2.85
CA LEU A 71 -7.59 -20.87 1.45
C LEU A 71 -7.07 -22.31 1.26
N ALA A 72 -6.17 -22.77 2.14
CA ALA A 72 -5.67 -24.13 2.11
C ALA A 72 -6.81 -25.15 2.32
N PHE A 73 -7.72 -24.88 3.26
CA PHE A 73 -8.91 -25.69 3.48
C PHE A 73 -9.77 -25.79 2.22
N VAL A 74 -10.15 -24.66 1.60
CA VAL A 74 -10.96 -24.63 0.37
C VAL A 74 -10.32 -25.40 -0.78
N VAL A 75 -9.01 -25.20 -1.00
CA VAL A 75 -8.27 -25.93 -2.04
C VAL A 75 -8.26 -27.43 -1.76
N SER A 76 -7.93 -27.82 -0.53
CA SER A 76 -7.86 -29.23 -0.15
C SER A 76 -9.24 -29.92 -0.23
N SER A 77 -10.32 -29.25 0.16
CA SER A 77 -11.68 -29.81 0.11
C SER A 77 -12.17 -30.00 -1.32
N GLY A 78 -11.86 -29.08 -2.23
CA GLY A 78 -12.27 -29.22 -3.63
C GLY A 78 -11.43 -30.24 -4.42
N LEU A 79 -10.14 -30.37 -4.11
CA LEU A 79 -9.32 -31.47 -4.65
C LEU A 79 -9.76 -32.82 -4.09
N ALA A 80 -10.11 -32.89 -2.80
CA ALA A 80 -10.70 -34.09 -2.23
C ALA A 80 -12.01 -34.45 -2.94
N ALA A 81 -12.81 -33.48 -3.38
CA ALA A 81 -14.06 -33.70 -4.08
C ALA A 81 -13.94 -34.36 -5.46
N SER A 82 -12.77 -34.33 -6.11
CA SER A 82 -12.60 -35.05 -7.38
C SER A 82 -12.31 -36.54 -7.19
N VAL A 83 -11.89 -36.95 -5.99
CA VAL A 83 -11.45 -38.32 -5.67
C VAL A 83 -12.38 -39.01 -4.67
N LEU A 84 -12.93 -38.25 -3.72
CA LEU A 84 -13.74 -38.74 -2.61
C LEU A 84 -15.21 -38.36 -2.81
N SER A 85 -16.09 -39.30 -2.49
CA SER A 85 -17.52 -39.02 -2.31
C SER A 85 -17.73 -38.51 -0.89
N PHE A 86 -18.22 -37.28 -0.73
CA PHE A 86 -18.56 -36.79 0.62
C PHE A 86 -19.90 -37.37 1.07
N PRO A 87 -20.04 -37.77 2.35
CA PRO A 87 -21.26 -38.42 2.87
C PRO A 87 -22.55 -37.61 2.71
N ASN A 88 -22.43 -36.28 2.59
CA ASN A 88 -23.54 -35.34 2.45
C ASN A 88 -23.54 -34.58 1.11
N SER A 89 -22.74 -35.03 0.13
CA SER A 89 -22.72 -34.44 -1.22
C SER A 89 -24.02 -34.72 -1.94
N THR A 90 -24.87 -33.72 -2.11
CA THR A 90 -26.18 -33.86 -2.75
C THR A 90 -26.12 -33.91 -4.28
N LYS A 91 -24.97 -33.61 -4.91
CA LYS A 91 -24.86 -33.45 -6.39
C LYS A 91 -23.67 -34.12 -7.09
N GLN A 92 -22.75 -34.77 -6.36
CA GLN A 92 -21.51 -35.32 -6.97
C GLN A 92 -21.75 -36.45 -7.99
N THR A 93 -22.89 -37.13 -7.98
CA THR A 93 -23.17 -38.32 -8.82
C THR A 93 -24.46 -38.23 -9.65
N GLY A 94 -25.10 -37.06 -9.74
CA GLY A 94 -26.48 -36.93 -10.25
C GLY A 94 -26.68 -36.42 -11.68
N GLY A 95 -25.61 -36.13 -12.45
CA GLY A 95 -25.77 -35.59 -13.81
C GLY A 95 -25.87 -36.68 -14.88
N ALA A 96 -26.40 -36.30 -16.05
CA ALA A 96 -26.60 -37.16 -17.21
C ALA A 96 -25.38 -38.08 -17.46
N GLY A 97 -25.59 -39.39 -17.33
CA GLY A 97 -24.56 -40.41 -17.60
C GLY A 97 -23.72 -40.88 -16.39
N GLY A 98 -24.00 -40.45 -15.16
CA GLY A 98 -23.29 -40.94 -13.96
C GLY A 98 -21.87 -40.38 -13.77
N LEU A 99 -21.50 -39.39 -14.57
CA LEU A 99 -20.23 -38.68 -14.48
C LEU A 99 -20.20 -37.77 -13.25
N THR A 100 -19.02 -37.62 -12.65
CA THR A 100 -18.82 -36.63 -11.57
C THR A 100 -18.86 -35.20 -12.12
N THR A 101 -19.15 -34.22 -11.26
CA THR A 101 -19.10 -32.79 -11.63
C THR A 101 -17.77 -32.39 -12.26
N ALA A 102 -16.65 -32.87 -11.70
CA ALA A 102 -15.33 -32.67 -12.27
C ALA A 102 -15.24 -33.23 -13.71
N GLN A 103 -15.67 -34.47 -13.94
CA GLN A 103 -15.63 -35.07 -15.28
C GLN A 103 -16.48 -34.29 -16.29
N ARG A 104 -17.64 -33.78 -15.89
CA ARG A 104 -18.47 -32.93 -16.76
C ARG A 104 -17.76 -31.62 -17.10
N ASN A 105 -17.31 -30.88 -16.09
CA ASN A 105 -16.71 -29.56 -16.27
C ASN A 105 -15.37 -29.60 -17.03
N PHE A 106 -14.57 -30.65 -16.85
CA PHE A 106 -13.26 -30.80 -17.50
C PHE A 106 -13.32 -31.53 -18.86
N SER A 107 -14.49 -31.97 -19.31
CA SER A 107 -14.63 -32.64 -20.62
C SER A 107 -14.43 -31.68 -21.80
N ASP A 108 -14.96 -30.45 -21.70
CA ASP A 108 -14.71 -29.37 -22.66
C ASP A 108 -14.66 -28.02 -21.93
N ILE A 109 -13.45 -27.64 -21.50
CA ILE A 109 -13.21 -26.43 -20.71
C ILE A 109 -13.41 -25.13 -21.51
N TRP A 110 -13.40 -25.21 -22.84
CA TRP A 110 -13.52 -24.03 -23.72
C TRP A 110 -14.90 -23.89 -24.35
N ALA A 111 -15.78 -24.90 -24.23
CA ALA A 111 -17.15 -24.86 -24.71
C ALA A 111 -17.89 -23.58 -24.28
N GLY A 112 -18.46 -22.86 -25.24
CA GLY A 112 -19.24 -21.64 -24.99
C GLY A 112 -18.41 -20.45 -24.49
N SER A 113 -17.10 -20.44 -24.71
CA SER A 113 -16.26 -19.27 -24.43
C SER A 113 -16.69 -18.08 -25.28
N SER A 114 -16.71 -16.89 -24.69
CA SER A 114 -17.00 -15.64 -25.40
C SER A 114 -15.94 -15.35 -26.46
N SER A 115 -16.35 -14.85 -27.62
CA SER A 115 -15.45 -14.28 -28.64
C SER A 115 -15.29 -12.75 -28.50
N SER A 116 -16.05 -12.13 -27.59
CA SER A 116 -16.05 -10.68 -27.41
C SER A 116 -14.81 -10.20 -26.65
N PRO A 117 -14.01 -9.27 -27.23
CA PRO A 117 -12.86 -8.69 -26.55
C PRO A 117 -13.24 -7.93 -25.26
N TYR A 118 -14.45 -7.35 -25.23
CA TYR A 118 -15.00 -6.69 -24.05
C TYR A 118 -15.14 -7.65 -22.86
N ALA A 119 -15.67 -8.86 -23.10
CA ALA A 119 -15.85 -9.88 -22.05
C ALA A 119 -14.51 -10.33 -21.45
N TYR A 120 -13.48 -10.50 -22.29
CA TYR A 120 -12.13 -10.80 -21.80
C TYR A 120 -11.53 -9.64 -21.00
N SER A 121 -11.77 -8.40 -21.41
CA SER A 121 -11.27 -7.22 -20.69
C SER A 121 -11.92 -7.06 -19.31
N THR A 122 -13.24 -7.22 -19.20
CA THR A 122 -13.95 -7.15 -17.92
C THR A 122 -13.54 -8.30 -16.99
N ALA A 123 -13.38 -9.51 -17.53
CA ALA A 123 -12.85 -10.65 -16.78
C ALA A 123 -11.43 -10.37 -16.26
N LEU A 124 -10.55 -9.79 -17.09
CA LEU A 124 -9.20 -9.45 -16.69
C LEU A 124 -9.17 -8.38 -15.60
N LEU A 125 -10.04 -7.36 -15.65
CA LEU A 125 -10.17 -6.36 -14.57
C LEU A 125 -10.60 -7.00 -13.24
N LYS A 126 -11.57 -7.93 -13.27
CA LYS A 126 -12.00 -8.69 -12.10
C LYS A 126 -10.85 -9.54 -11.53
N ILE A 127 -10.05 -10.17 -12.40
CA ILE A 127 -8.86 -10.93 -11.99
C ILE A 127 -7.80 -10.00 -11.37
N LEU A 128 -7.49 -8.87 -12.01
CA LEU A 128 -6.51 -7.90 -11.52
C LEU A 128 -6.89 -7.36 -10.13
N TYR A 129 -8.19 -7.17 -9.87
CA TYR A 129 -8.67 -6.80 -8.54
C TYR A 129 -8.28 -7.82 -7.47
N CYS A 130 -8.34 -9.13 -7.75
CA CYS A 130 -7.95 -10.18 -6.81
C CYS A 130 -6.45 -10.13 -6.45
N PHE A 131 -5.59 -9.63 -7.36
CA PHE A 131 -4.16 -9.48 -7.13
C PHE A 131 -3.76 -8.11 -6.54
N ARG A 132 -4.72 -7.21 -6.28
CA ARG A 132 -4.43 -5.88 -5.74
C ARG A 132 -3.83 -5.97 -4.34
N GLY A 133 -2.89 -5.05 -4.06
CA GLY A 133 -2.29 -4.88 -2.73
C GLY A 133 -0.80 -5.19 -2.66
N TYR A 134 -0.19 -5.78 -3.71
CA TYR A 134 1.26 -6.03 -3.75
C TYR A 134 2.10 -4.75 -3.58
N ASN A 135 1.59 -3.61 -4.02
CA ASN A 135 2.22 -2.29 -3.87
C ASN A 135 2.18 -1.75 -2.43
N THR A 136 1.37 -2.32 -1.54
CA THR A 136 1.33 -1.95 -0.11
C THR A 136 2.66 -2.26 0.58
N ALA A 137 3.42 -3.25 0.09
CA ALA A 137 4.76 -3.50 0.60
C ALA A 137 5.68 -2.27 0.46
N ASN A 138 5.45 -1.43 -0.55
CA ASN A 138 6.24 -0.22 -0.78
C ASN A 138 5.97 0.86 0.29
N THR A 139 4.78 0.89 0.89
CA THR A 139 4.44 1.91 1.91
C THR A 139 5.12 1.63 3.25
N VAL A 140 5.54 0.39 3.50
CA VAL A 140 6.22 -0.02 4.74
C VAL A 140 7.70 -0.34 4.51
N LEU A 141 8.23 -0.03 3.32
CA LEU A 141 9.58 -0.45 2.93
C LEU A 141 10.67 0.18 3.82
N SER A 142 10.43 1.39 4.33
CA SER A 142 11.30 2.07 5.30
C SER A 142 11.42 1.32 6.63
N SER A 143 10.46 0.46 6.96
CA SER A 143 10.44 -0.37 8.16
C SER A 143 11.02 -1.77 7.94
N VAL A 144 11.38 -2.12 6.69
CA VAL A 144 11.93 -3.44 6.35
C VAL A 144 13.44 -3.44 6.53
N ARG A 145 13.95 -4.34 7.37
CA ARG A 145 15.39 -4.56 7.53
C ARG A 145 15.99 -5.08 6.23
N ARG A 146 16.97 -4.35 5.65
CA ARG A 146 17.60 -4.66 4.35
C ARG A 146 16.55 -4.82 3.22
N PRO A 147 15.94 -3.72 2.75
CA PRO A 147 14.78 -3.78 1.86
C PRO A 147 15.06 -4.44 0.51
N ILE A 148 16.19 -4.13 -0.13
CA ILE A 148 16.55 -4.65 -1.46
C ILE A 148 16.64 -6.19 -1.50
N PRO A 149 17.50 -6.86 -0.70
CA PRO A 149 17.61 -8.31 -0.75
C PRO A 149 16.32 -9.01 -0.30
N THR A 150 15.60 -8.42 0.67
CA THR A 150 14.32 -8.96 1.14
C THR A 150 13.27 -8.96 0.04
N LEU A 151 13.11 -7.84 -0.68
CA LEU A 151 12.13 -7.73 -1.77
C LEU A 151 12.45 -8.65 -2.95
N LYS A 152 13.74 -8.86 -3.27
CA LYS A 152 14.15 -9.75 -4.37
C LYS A 152 13.67 -11.20 -4.18
N VAL A 153 13.41 -11.63 -2.95
CA VAL A 153 12.92 -12.98 -2.64
C VAL A 153 11.44 -12.96 -2.27
N ALA A 154 11.04 -12.08 -1.35
CA ALA A 154 9.70 -12.07 -0.79
C ALA A 154 8.63 -11.70 -1.82
N ALA A 155 8.89 -10.70 -2.68
CA ALA A 155 7.91 -10.26 -3.67
C ALA A 155 7.57 -11.34 -4.72
N PRO A 156 8.54 -11.97 -5.42
CA PRO A 156 8.22 -13.02 -6.39
C PRO A 156 7.66 -14.28 -5.71
N LEU A 157 8.14 -14.65 -4.52
CA LEU A 157 7.61 -15.81 -3.78
C LEU A 157 6.15 -15.61 -3.40
N ALA A 158 5.80 -14.44 -2.83
CA ALA A 158 4.43 -14.12 -2.45
C ALA A 158 3.50 -14.10 -3.66
N LEU A 159 3.90 -13.42 -4.75
CA LEU A 159 3.09 -13.38 -5.98
C LEU A 159 2.90 -14.76 -6.60
N SER A 160 3.94 -15.60 -6.63
CA SER A 160 3.87 -16.96 -7.16
C SER A 160 2.94 -17.85 -6.33
N LEU A 161 3.04 -17.76 -5.00
CA LEU A 161 2.19 -18.53 -4.09
C LEU A 161 0.73 -18.11 -4.22
N VAL A 162 0.44 -16.82 -4.30
CA VAL A 162 -0.92 -16.30 -4.51
C VAL A 162 -1.46 -16.76 -5.87
N ALA A 163 -0.68 -16.62 -6.94
CA ALA A 163 -1.09 -17.03 -8.28
C ALA A 163 -1.40 -18.54 -8.35
N GLY A 164 -0.51 -19.38 -7.82
CA GLY A 164 -0.73 -20.83 -7.76
C GLY A 164 -1.97 -21.19 -6.93
N SER A 165 -2.16 -20.54 -5.78
CA SER A 165 -3.31 -20.81 -4.91
C SER A 165 -4.64 -20.39 -5.55
N TYR A 166 -4.67 -19.31 -6.32
CA TYR A 166 -5.88 -18.87 -7.03
C TYR A 166 -6.24 -19.80 -8.19
N ILE A 167 -5.24 -20.31 -8.93
CA ILE A 167 -5.49 -21.34 -9.95
C ILE A 167 -6.03 -22.61 -9.29
N LEU A 168 -5.41 -23.07 -8.20
CA LEU A 168 -5.87 -24.25 -7.45
C LEU A 168 -7.28 -24.05 -6.88
N ALA A 169 -7.64 -22.87 -6.40
CA ALA A 169 -8.98 -22.56 -5.93
C ALA A 169 -10.01 -22.62 -7.06
N ASN A 170 -9.69 -22.13 -8.25
CA ASN A 170 -10.57 -22.26 -9.42
C ASN A 170 -10.77 -23.73 -9.81
N ILE A 171 -9.71 -24.53 -9.85
CA ILE A 171 -9.79 -25.98 -10.10
C ILE A 171 -10.68 -26.64 -9.04
N ALA A 172 -10.48 -26.31 -7.77
CA ALA A 172 -11.28 -26.81 -6.66
C ALA A 172 -12.78 -26.49 -6.84
N TYR A 173 -13.13 -25.27 -7.25
CA TYR A 173 -14.52 -24.92 -7.55
C TYR A 173 -15.11 -25.77 -8.68
N PHE A 174 -14.39 -25.93 -9.80
CA PHE A 174 -14.87 -26.74 -10.93
C PHE A 174 -14.94 -28.25 -10.62
N CYS A 175 -14.26 -28.73 -9.57
CA CYS A 175 -14.44 -30.11 -9.11
C CYS A 175 -15.79 -30.35 -8.42
N ALA A 176 -16.41 -29.32 -7.84
CA ALA A 176 -17.55 -29.47 -6.91
C ALA A 176 -18.79 -28.62 -7.24
N VAL A 177 -18.69 -27.68 -8.18
CA VAL A 177 -19.79 -26.82 -8.62
C VAL A 177 -19.98 -26.99 -10.12
N ASP A 178 -21.20 -27.33 -10.54
CA ASP A 178 -21.55 -27.43 -11.97
C ASP A 178 -21.49 -26.05 -12.65
N LYS A 179 -21.23 -26.03 -13.97
CA LYS A 179 -21.00 -24.79 -14.74
C LYS A 179 -22.18 -23.82 -14.68
N GLU A 180 -23.42 -24.30 -14.72
CA GLU A 180 -24.63 -23.49 -14.63
C GLU A 180 -24.78 -22.87 -13.23
N GLU A 181 -24.63 -23.69 -12.19
CA GLU A 181 -24.65 -23.23 -10.80
C GLU A 181 -23.52 -22.21 -10.54
N PHE A 182 -22.34 -22.42 -11.13
CA PHE A 182 -21.21 -21.49 -11.02
C PHE A 182 -21.57 -20.11 -11.61
N ARG A 183 -22.29 -20.08 -12.74
CA ARG A 183 -22.71 -18.83 -13.40
C ARG A 183 -23.79 -18.09 -12.62
N GLU A 184 -24.70 -18.83 -11.98
CA GLU A 184 -25.81 -18.26 -11.19
C GLU A 184 -25.38 -17.81 -9.79
N ALA A 185 -24.32 -18.41 -9.22
CA ALA A 185 -23.96 -18.18 -7.83
C ALA A 185 -23.49 -16.74 -7.50
N GLY A 186 -23.04 -15.97 -8.51
CA GLY A 186 -22.56 -14.61 -8.34
C GLY A 186 -21.48 -14.51 -7.26
N VAL A 187 -21.68 -13.62 -6.28
CA VAL A 187 -20.72 -13.37 -5.18
C VAL A 187 -20.66 -14.54 -4.18
N VAL A 188 -21.75 -15.28 -3.98
CA VAL A 188 -21.87 -16.35 -2.96
C VAL A 188 -21.40 -17.72 -3.44
N LEU A 189 -20.60 -17.77 -4.52
CA LEU A 189 -20.04 -18.99 -5.11
C LEU A 189 -19.34 -19.91 -4.10
N ALA A 190 -18.55 -19.36 -3.17
CA ALA A 190 -17.88 -20.17 -2.17
C ALA A 190 -18.89 -20.83 -1.21
N GLY A 191 -20.02 -20.18 -0.94
CA GLY A 191 -21.12 -20.75 -0.16
C GLY A 191 -21.73 -21.96 -0.87
N ARG A 192 -22.01 -21.84 -2.18
CA ARG A 192 -22.50 -22.95 -3.02
C ARG A 192 -21.54 -24.13 -3.04
N PHE A 193 -20.26 -23.85 -3.24
CA PHE A 193 -19.19 -24.84 -3.14
C PHE A 193 -19.18 -25.58 -1.80
N LEU A 194 -19.22 -24.84 -0.68
CA LEU A 194 -19.22 -25.44 0.65
C LEU A 194 -20.50 -26.24 0.93
N SER A 195 -21.66 -25.76 0.48
CA SER A 195 -22.93 -26.46 0.56
C SER A 195 -22.92 -27.77 -0.22
N ASN A 196 -22.35 -27.77 -1.43
CA ASN A 196 -22.25 -28.98 -2.27
C ASN A 196 -21.36 -30.05 -1.64
N LEU A 197 -20.33 -29.67 -0.88
CA LEU A 197 -19.40 -30.61 -0.23
C LEU A 197 -19.84 -31.07 1.16
N PHE A 198 -20.38 -30.16 1.97
CA PHE A 198 -20.63 -30.38 3.39
C PHE A 198 -22.12 -30.36 3.76
N GLY A 199 -23.00 -30.25 2.75
CA GLY A 199 -24.44 -30.26 2.89
C GLY A 199 -25.04 -28.94 3.40
N ALA A 200 -26.37 -28.88 3.44
CA ALA A 200 -27.13 -27.68 3.76
C ALA A 200 -27.00 -27.19 5.21
N THR A 201 -26.54 -28.03 6.15
CA THR A 201 -26.37 -27.60 7.55
C THR A 201 -25.00 -26.98 7.77
N VAL A 202 -23.92 -27.76 7.56
CA VAL A 202 -22.57 -27.28 7.85
C VAL A 202 -22.05 -26.41 6.70
N GLY A 203 -22.25 -26.84 5.45
CA GLY A 203 -21.75 -26.16 4.27
C GLY A 203 -22.44 -24.83 3.95
N GLU A 204 -23.76 -24.75 4.13
CA GLU A 204 -24.53 -23.54 3.84
C GLU A 204 -24.62 -22.58 5.04
N ARG A 205 -24.62 -23.07 6.30
CA ARG A 205 -24.88 -22.21 7.47
C ARG A 205 -23.67 -21.91 8.34
N VAL A 206 -22.67 -22.81 8.38
CA VAL A 206 -21.53 -22.67 9.29
C VAL A 206 -20.26 -22.24 8.56
N LEU A 207 -19.84 -22.99 7.53
CA LEU A 207 -18.58 -22.73 6.83
C LEU A 207 -18.52 -21.37 6.10
N PRO A 208 -19.62 -20.77 5.61
CA PRO A 208 -19.58 -19.45 5.00
C PRO A 208 -19.14 -18.35 5.98
N TRP A 209 -19.24 -18.56 7.30
CA TRP A 209 -18.66 -17.64 8.29
C TRP A 209 -17.14 -17.51 8.19
N LEU A 210 -16.44 -18.52 7.68
CA LEU A 210 -15.00 -18.40 7.37
C LEU A 210 -14.76 -17.35 6.28
N VAL A 211 -15.63 -17.32 5.27
CA VAL A 211 -15.57 -16.32 4.18
C VAL A 211 -15.89 -14.92 4.72
N ILE A 212 -16.90 -14.81 5.58
CA ILE A 212 -17.28 -13.55 6.26
C ILE A 212 -16.09 -12.99 7.07
N ILE A 213 -15.46 -13.83 7.90
CA ILE A 213 -14.31 -13.44 8.73
C ILE A 213 -13.11 -13.02 7.84
N SER A 214 -12.87 -13.76 6.76
CA SER A 214 -11.83 -13.44 5.78
C SER A 214 -12.07 -12.10 5.06
N ALA A 215 -13.32 -11.83 4.68
CA ALA A 215 -13.72 -10.56 4.07
C ALA A 215 -13.54 -9.39 5.04
N PHE A 216 -13.94 -9.54 6.30
CA PHE A 216 -13.72 -8.53 7.34
C PHE A 216 -12.24 -8.23 7.58
N GLY A 217 -11.39 -9.27 7.57
CA GLY A 217 -9.94 -9.10 7.68
C GLY A 217 -9.36 -8.26 6.53
N ASN A 218 -9.86 -8.46 5.30
CA ASN A 218 -9.49 -7.65 4.16
C ASN A 218 -9.96 -6.19 4.31
N VAL A 219 -11.22 -5.98 4.71
CA VAL A 219 -11.76 -4.62 4.97
C VAL A 219 -10.91 -3.90 6.02
N SER A 220 -10.60 -4.55 7.14
CA SER A 220 -9.77 -3.96 8.20
C SER A 220 -8.37 -3.58 7.71
N ALA A 221 -7.68 -4.51 7.02
CA ALA A 221 -6.34 -4.26 6.49
C ALA A 221 -6.31 -3.11 5.46
N THR A 222 -7.28 -3.09 4.54
CA THR A 222 -7.40 -2.04 3.52
C THR A 222 -7.76 -0.69 4.11
N SER A 223 -8.68 -0.63 5.08
CA SER A 223 -9.02 0.61 5.78
C SER A 223 -7.82 1.20 6.53
N PHE A 224 -7.01 0.37 7.19
CA PHE A 224 -5.79 0.83 7.85
C PHE A 224 -4.76 1.36 6.85
N ALA A 225 -4.48 0.61 5.77
CA ALA A 225 -3.52 1.02 4.74
C ALA A 225 -3.96 2.30 4.04
N GLN A 226 -5.23 2.41 3.66
CA GLN A 226 -5.76 3.59 2.99
C GLN A 226 -5.74 4.82 3.90
N ALA A 227 -6.06 4.68 5.20
CA ALA A 227 -5.97 5.78 6.14
C ALA A 227 -4.54 6.32 6.25
N ARG A 228 -3.52 5.45 6.21
CA ARG A 228 -2.11 5.89 6.16
C ARG A 228 -1.81 6.67 4.89
N VAL A 229 -2.22 6.17 3.73
CA VAL A 229 -2.00 6.87 2.46
C VAL A 229 -2.71 8.24 2.47
N ASN A 230 -3.95 8.31 2.96
CA ASN A 230 -4.68 9.58 3.09
C ASN A 230 -3.99 10.53 4.07
N GLN A 231 -3.39 10.02 5.15
CA GLN A 231 -2.61 10.82 6.10
C GLN A 231 -1.37 11.41 5.45
N GLU A 232 -0.60 10.61 4.71
CA GLU A 232 0.59 11.09 3.99
C GLU A 232 0.21 12.12 2.92
N LEU A 233 -0.87 11.89 2.16
CA LEU A 233 -1.39 12.90 1.22
C LEU A 233 -1.78 14.21 1.93
N GLY A 234 -2.26 14.13 3.16
CA GLY A 234 -2.49 15.29 4.02
C GLY A 234 -1.20 15.98 4.42
N ARG A 235 -0.17 15.24 4.83
CA ARG A 235 1.15 15.78 5.20
C ARG A 235 1.86 16.46 4.02
N ASP A 236 1.71 15.91 2.82
CA ASP A 236 2.25 16.48 1.58
C ASP A 236 1.48 17.72 1.08
N GLY A 237 0.43 18.15 1.80
CA GLY A 237 -0.39 19.29 1.41
C GLY A 237 -1.32 19.02 0.23
N LEU A 238 -1.41 17.78 -0.28
CA LEU A 238 -2.15 17.47 -1.51
C LEU A 238 -3.67 17.43 -1.30
N LEU A 239 -4.13 17.29 -0.05
CA LEU A 239 -5.55 17.34 0.30
C LEU A 239 -5.99 18.77 0.67
N PRO A 240 -7.21 19.19 0.30
CA PRO A 240 -7.77 20.44 0.82
C PRO A 240 -7.89 20.34 2.35
N TYR A 241 -7.53 21.39 3.09
CA TYR A 241 -7.42 21.35 4.55
C TYR A 241 -6.44 20.27 5.04
N SER A 242 -5.27 20.19 4.40
CA SER A 242 -4.18 19.25 4.66
C SER A 242 -3.87 19.01 6.14
N ASP A 243 -3.82 20.06 6.95
CA ASP A 243 -3.54 19.98 8.39
C ASP A 243 -4.52 19.06 9.15
N PHE A 244 -5.81 19.07 8.78
CA PHE A 244 -6.83 18.20 9.37
C PHE A 244 -6.55 16.74 9.02
N TRP A 245 -6.28 16.44 7.75
CA TRP A 245 -6.07 15.07 7.26
C TRP A 245 -4.71 14.48 7.68
N ALA A 246 -3.71 15.32 7.88
CA ALA A 246 -2.40 14.93 8.40
C ALA A 246 -2.47 14.36 9.84
N GLY A 247 -3.57 14.61 10.55
CA GLY A 247 -3.74 14.23 11.96
C GLY A 247 -3.02 15.18 12.91
N ASN A 248 -2.60 16.35 12.42
CA ASN A 248 -2.02 17.44 13.22
C ASN A 248 -3.14 18.23 13.91
N THR A 249 -4.05 17.56 14.62
CA THR A 249 -5.09 18.26 15.39
C THR A 249 -4.51 18.80 16.70
N ARG A 250 -3.61 19.77 16.57
CA ARG A 250 -3.77 21.01 17.33
C ARG A 250 -4.07 22.06 16.27
N LEU A 251 -5.33 22.50 16.23
CA LEU A 251 -5.67 23.80 15.67
C LEU A 251 -4.78 24.84 16.37
N ASN A 252 -3.62 25.14 15.79
CA ASN A 252 -2.80 26.31 16.14
C ASN A 252 -3.46 27.61 15.63
N MET A 253 -4.77 27.60 15.38
CA MET A 253 -5.56 28.79 15.07
C MET A 253 -5.68 29.73 16.28
N PHE A 254 -5.36 29.26 17.50
CA PHE A 254 -5.35 30.07 18.74
C PHE A 254 -4.10 29.91 19.60
N SER A 255 -2.93 29.57 19.03
CA SER A 255 -1.66 29.64 19.77
C SER A 255 -0.87 30.89 19.41
N SER A 256 -1.52 32.05 19.49
CA SER A 256 -0.83 33.32 19.75
C SER A 256 -0.51 33.36 21.25
N ASN A 257 0.69 32.88 21.61
CA ASN A 257 1.42 33.05 22.88
C ASN A 257 2.15 31.77 23.31
N THR A 258 2.98 31.20 22.43
CA THR A 258 4.23 30.64 22.95
C THR A 258 5.20 31.79 23.02
N LYS A 259 5.33 32.42 24.20
CA LYS A 259 6.52 33.19 24.53
C LYS A 259 7.70 32.27 24.23
N THR A 260 8.48 32.61 23.21
CA THR A 260 9.87 32.17 23.13
C THR A 260 10.47 32.44 24.52
N PRO A 261 11.09 31.46 25.19
CA PRO A 261 11.82 31.74 26.40
C PRO A 261 13.04 32.56 25.98
N SER A 262 12.88 33.89 25.98
CA SER A 262 13.91 34.86 25.60
C SER A 262 15.01 35.03 26.66
N THR A 263 15.20 34.04 27.54
CA THR A 263 16.29 34.00 28.51
C THR A 263 16.66 32.55 28.78
N LEU A 264 17.42 31.91 27.88
CA LEU A 264 18.26 30.79 28.26
C LEU A 264 19.52 31.38 28.89
N GLY A 265 19.67 31.22 30.20
CA GLY A 265 20.94 31.47 30.87
C GLY A 265 22.02 30.50 30.37
N PRO A 266 23.31 30.84 30.57
CA PRO A 266 24.46 30.07 30.08
C PRO A 266 24.53 28.61 30.60
N ASP A 267 23.71 28.24 31.58
CA ASP A 267 23.77 26.94 32.27
C ASP A 267 22.80 25.89 31.69
N THR A 268 22.25 26.14 30.50
CA THR A 268 21.22 25.27 29.93
C THR A 268 21.83 23.99 29.35
N ASN A 269 21.93 22.99 30.23
CA ASN A 269 22.43 21.65 29.97
C ASN A 269 21.89 21.06 28.65
N ALA A 270 22.77 20.74 27.69
CA ALA A 270 22.44 20.25 26.35
C ALA A 270 21.44 19.08 26.35
N ASN A 271 21.44 18.27 27.41
CA ASN A 271 20.48 17.19 27.65
C ASN A 271 19.02 17.65 27.74
N LYS A 272 18.73 18.87 28.22
CA LYS A 272 17.38 19.44 28.25
C LYS A 272 16.90 19.84 26.85
N ILE A 273 17.77 20.42 26.04
CA ILE A 273 17.48 20.78 24.64
C ILE A 273 17.23 19.51 23.84
N VAL A 274 18.12 18.51 23.97
CA VAL A 274 17.95 17.20 23.34
C VAL A 274 16.67 16.49 23.82
N ARG A 275 16.27 16.62 25.08
CA ARG A 275 14.97 16.10 25.56
C ARG A 275 13.78 16.84 24.97
N ALA A 276 13.85 18.17 24.89
CA ALA A 276 12.78 18.99 24.32
C ALA A 276 12.60 18.70 22.82
N LEU A 277 13.69 18.63 22.06
CA LEU A 277 13.69 18.28 20.64
C LEU A 277 13.22 16.85 20.41
N ARG A 278 13.66 15.89 21.25
CA ARG A 278 13.19 14.50 21.22
C ARG A 278 11.72 14.39 21.54
N ASN A 279 11.21 15.12 22.53
CA ASN A 279 9.80 15.12 22.89
C ASN A 279 8.92 15.77 21.80
N ASN A 280 9.41 16.80 21.10
CA ASN A 280 8.73 17.38 19.93
C ASN A 280 8.74 16.43 18.71
N SER A 281 9.87 15.75 18.49
CA SER A 281 10.02 14.71 17.46
C SER A 281 9.12 13.50 17.73
N ILE A 282 8.94 13.10 19.00
CA ILE A 282 8.02 12.03 19.39
C ILE A 282 6.57 12.50 19.28
N GLY A 283 6.29 13.77 19.58
CA GLY A 283 4.96 14.38 19.43
C GLY A 283 4.45 14.35 17.98
N SER A 284 5.32 14.57 17.00
CA SER A 284 4.96 14.55 15.56
C SER A 284 4.65 13.15 15.00
N GLN A 285 5.04 12.08 15.72
CA GLN A 285 4.71 10.69 15.38
C GLN A 285 3.38 10.20 15.97
N THR A 286 2.72 10.99 16.83
CA THR A 286 1.42 10.62 17.45
C THR A 286 0.21 11.24 16.75
N ALA A 287 0.35 11.62 15.47
CA ALA A 287 -0.78 12.11 14.69
C ALA A 287 -1.85 11.01 14.56
N SER A 288 -3.04 11.28 15.10
CA SER A 288 -4.14 10.32 15.11
C SER A 288 -4.59 9.99 13.68
N LEU A 289 -4.83 8.71 13.40
CA LEU A 289 -5.35 8.27 12.09
C LEU A 289 -6.83 8.61 11.85
N SER A 290 -7.52 9.11 12.87
CA SER A 290 -8.98 9.27 12.88
C SER A 290 -9.52 10.17 11.74
N PRO A 291 -8.92 11.33 11.41
CA PRO A 291 -9.37 12.14 10.28
C PRO A 291 -9.23 11.41 8.94
N SER A 292 -8.11 10.74 8.72
CA SER A 292 -7.82 10.01 7.49
C SER A 292 -8.70 8.76 7.34
N LEU A 293 -9.02 8.09 8.46
CA LEU A 293 -10.01 7.01 8.54
C LEU A 293 -11.42 7.51 8.22
N PHE A 294 -11.79 8.70 8.69
CA PHE A 294 -13.08 9.32 8.38
C PHE A 294 -13.22 9.57 6.88
N LEU A 295 -12.17 10.04 6.19
CA LEU A 295 -12.19 10.19 4.73
C LEU A 295 -12.45 8.86 4.03
N HIS A 296 -11.72 7.81 4.43
CA HIS A 296 -11.90 6.48 3.85
C HIS A 296 -13.29 5.91 4.11
N PHE A 297 -13.82 6.06 5.34
CA PHE A 297 -15.19 5.70 5.70
C PHE A 297 -16.20 6.44 4.84
N PHE A 298 -16.07 7.77 4.74
CA PHE A 298 -17.02 8.63 4.02
C PHE A 298 -17.10 8.25 2.54
N ILE A 299 -15.96 8.10 1.87
CA ILE A 299 -15.92 7.69 0.46
C ILE A 299 -16.50 6.28 0.30
N SER A 300 -16.12 5.32 1.16
CA SER A 300 -16.62 3.95 1.07
C SER A 300 -18.14 3.88 1.32
N ALA A 301 -18.66 4.61 2.31
CA ALA A 301 -20.08 4.68 2.61
C ALA A 301 -20.88 5.34 1.47
N LEU A 302 -20.35 6.42 0.88
CA LEU A 302 -20.96 7.06 -0.29
C LEU A 302 -21.06 6.08 -1.46
N VAL A 303 -19.99 5.34 -1.74
CA VAL A 303 -19.96 4.33 -2.81
C VAL A 303 -20.88 3.13 -2.52
N ILE A 304 -21.17 2.82 -1.26
CA ILE A 304 -22.17 1.81 -0.87
C ILE A 304 -23.61 2.32 -1.10
N LEU A 305 -23.88 3.57 -0.70
CA LEU A 305 -25.25 4.08 -0.57
C LEU A 305 -25.77 4.77 -1.84
N LEU A 306 -24.90 5.46 -2.57
CA LEU A 306 -25.28 6.39 -3.64
C LEU A 306 -25.62 5.70 -4.98
N PRO A 307 -24.88 4.68 -5.45
CA PRO A 307 -25.21 4.03 -6.72
C PRO A 307 -26.61 3.41 -6.68
N PRO A 308 -27.35 3.39 -7.81
CA PRO A 308 -28.66 2.74 -7.88
C PRO A 308 -28.53 1.22 -7.73
N PRO A 309 -29.58 0.49 -7.27
CA PRO A 309 -29.58 -0.98 -7.24
C PRO A 309 -29.21 -1.54 -8.62
N GLY A 310 -28.37 -2.56 -8.67
CA GLY A 310 -27.73 -3.02 -9.90
C GLY A 310 -26.55 -3.96 -9.66
N GLN A 311 -25.88 -4.38 -10.74
CA GLN A 311 -24.58 -5.07 -10.72
C GLN A 311 -23.42 -4.15 -10.28
N ILE A 312 -23.66 -3.35 -9.24
CA ILE A 312 -22.73 -2.36 -8.71
C ILE A 312 -21.43 -3.04 -8.29
N TYR A 313 -21.48 -4.24 -7.72
CA TYR A 313 -20.26 -4.96 -7.34
C TYR A 313 -19.28 -5.09 -8.52
N THR A 314 -19.75 -5.63 -9.65
CA THR A 314 -18.95 -5.76 -10.89
C THR A 314 -18.44 -4.41 -11.36
N PHE A 315 -19.32 -3.41 -11.44
CA PHE A 315 -18.96 -2.06 -11.87
C PHE A 315 -17.88 -1.44 -10.96
N LEU A 316 -17.96 -1.63 -9.64
CA LEU A 316 -16.99 -1.12 -8.66
C LEU A 316 -15.61 -1.77 -8.82
N LEU A 317 -15.55 -3.05 -9.15
CA LEU A 317 -14.29 -3.73 -9.46
C LEU A 317 -13.65 -3.12 -10.72
N GLU A 318 -14.46 -2.89 -11.74
CA GLU A 318 -14.02 -2.38 -13.04
C GLU A 318 -13.51 -0.93 -12.94
N ILE A 319 -14.25 -0.02 -12.30
CA ILE A 319 -13.76 1.36 -12.07
C ILE A 319 -12.55 1.39 -11.12
N GLY A 320 -12.42 0.42 -10.22
CA GLY A 320 -11.29 0.29 -9.32
C GLY A 320 -10.01 -0.18 -10.02
N GLY A 321 -10.13 -1.00 -11.06
CA GLY A 321 -9.02 -1.56 -11.83
C GLY A 321 -8.61 -0.71 -13.04
N TYR A 322 -9.57 -0.14 -13.77
CA TYR A 322 -9.29 0.51 -15.06
C TYR A 322 -8.29 1.69 -14.97
N PRO A 323 -8.41 2.63 -14.01
CA PRO A 323 -7.42 3.70 -13.83
C PRO A 323 -6.02 3.18 -13.49
N VAL A 324 -5.92 2.04 -12.80
CA VAL A 324 -4.63 1.40 -12.48
C VAL A 324 -3.93 0.95 -13.75
N SER A 325 -4.67 0.42 -14.72
CA SER A 325 -4.09 0.04 -16.02
C SER A 325 -3.54 1.25 -16.77
N ILE A 326 -4.24 2.40 -16.75
CA ILE A 326 -3.73 3.64 -17.36
C ILE A 326 -2.44 4.11 -16.68
N ILE A 327 -2.44 4.15 -15.35
CA ILE A 327 -1.24 4.51 -14.58
C ILE A 327 -0.10 3.53 -14.88
N SER A 328 -0.41 2.24 -15.02
CA SER A 328 0.57 1.19 -15.32
C SER A 328 1.16 1.33 -16.72
N VAL A 329 0.36 1.72 -17.72
CA VAL A 329 0.85 2.07 -19.07
C VAL A 329 1.81 3.26 -19.00
N ALA A 330 1.45 4.31 -18.26
CA ALA A 330 2.31 5.50 -18.11
C ALA A 330 3.63 5.15 -17.40
N VAL A 331 3.59 4.37 -16.31
CA VAL A 331 4.78 3.92 -15.57
C VAL A 331 5.67 3.02 -16.43
N ALA A 332 5.09 2.04 -17.12
CA ALA A 332 5.83 1.12 -17.96
C ALA A 332 6.43 1.84 -19.19
N GLY A 333 5.68 2.77 -19.79
CA GLY A 333 6.16 3.62 -20.88
C GLY A 333 7.31 4.52 -20.45
N GLY A 334 7.20 5.18 -19.29
CA GLY A 334 8.29 5.97 -18.72
C GLY A 334 9.53 5.14 -18.40
N LEU A 335 9.35 3.92 -17.88
CA LEU A 335 10.47 3.01 -17.63
C LEU A 335 11.14 2.56 -18.94
N LEU A 336 10.35 2.24 -19.99
CA LEU A 336 10.89 1.91 -21.31
C LEU A 336 11.66 3.09 -21.89
N TYR A 337 11.15 4.33 -21.76
CA TYR A 337 11.85 5.54 -22.17
C TYR A 337 13.22 5.66 -21.48
N LEU A 338 13.28 5.52 -20.16
CA LEU A 338 14.54 5.57 -19.40
C LEU A 338 15.51 4.44 -19.81
N GLN A 339 14.99 3.26 -20.15
CA GLN A 339 15.79 2.11 -20.59
C GLN A 339 16.27 2.21 -22.06
N LEU A 340 15.65 3.07 -22.87
CA LEU A 340 15.97 3.31 -24.27
C LEU A 340 16.85 4.54 -24.47
N ASN A 341 16.86 5.48 -23.50
CA ASN A 341 17.64 6.72 -23.56
C ASN A 341 18.74 6.75 -22.48
N PRO A 342 19.95 6.24 -22.77
CA PRO A 342 21.09 6.23 -21.84
C PRO A 342 21.51 7.62 -21.36
N HIS A 343 21.15 8.69 -22.08
CA HIS A 343 21.48 10.07 -21.73
C HIS A 343 20.86 10.54 -20.41
N GLU A 344 19.76 9.94 -19.97
CA GLU A 344 19.08 10.26 -18.69
C GLU A 344 19.87 9.79 -17.45
N ARG A 345 21.01 9.08 -17.63
CA ARG A 345 21.90 8.59 -16.55
C ARG A 345 21.17 7.83 -15.43
N TRP A 346 20.02 7.23 -15.74
CA TRP A 346 19.21 6.51 -14.76
C TRP A 346 19.88 5.19 -14.36
N ASN A 347 20.11 4.99 -13.06
CA ASN A 347 20.65 3.75 -12.50
C ASN A 347 19.66 3.15 -11.50
N SER A 348 19.29 1.88 -11.69
CA SER A 348 18.38 1.16 -10.79
C SER A 348 19.11 0.14 -9.93
N PRO A 349 18.87 0.13 -8.60
CA PRO A 349 19.35 -0.93 -7.71
C PRO A 349 18.81 -2.34 -8.06
N ILE A 350 17.66 -2.39 -8.76
CA ILE A 350 17.03 -3.63 -9.23
C ILE A 350 16.61 -3.42 -10.69
N PRO A 351 17.46 -3.76 -11.67
CA PRO A 351 17.12 -3.57 -13.08
C PRO A 351 16.01 -4.53 -13.49
N ALA A 352 14.91 -3.98 -14.03
CA ALA A 352 13.86 -4.76 -14.67
C ALA A 352 14.27 -5.10 -16.11
N ARG A 353 14.16 -6.38 -16.50
CA ARG A 353 14.48 -6.79 -17.88
C ARG A 353 13.47 -6.18 -18.86
N LYS A 354 13.97 -5.59 -19.95
CA LYS A 354 13.16 -4.92 -21.00
C LYS A 354 11.95 -5.74 -21.44
N ILE A 355 12.14 -7.03 -21.69
CA ILE A 355 11.07 -7.93 -22.15
C ILE A 355 9.85 -7.94 -21.22
N TRP A 356 10.06 -7.96 -19.90
CA TRP A 356 8.98 -7.99 -18.92
C TRP A 356 8.24 -6.66 -18.85
N VAL A 357 8.95 -5.55 -19.05
CA VAL A 357 8.34 -4.22 -19.11
C VAL A 357 7.49 -4.08 -20.37
N VAL A 358 7.96 -4.58 -21.52
CA VAL A 358 7.18 -4.59 -22.78
C VAL A 358 5.91 -5.44 -22.65
N ILE A 359 6.01 -6.65 -22.10
CA ILE A 359 4.83 -7.52 -21.88
C ILE A 359 3.82 -6.81 -20.96
N PHE A 360 4.28 -6.24 -19.86
CA PHE A 360 3.42 -5.52 -18.91
C PHE A 360 2.78 -4.26 -19.55
N PHE A 361 3.51 -3.54 -20.39
CA PHE A 361 3.01 -2.39 -21.15
C PHE A 361 1.89 -2.81 -22.12
N ILE A 362 2.14 -3.82 -22.95
CA ILE A 362 1.17 -4.30 -23.95
C ILE A 362 -0.09 -4.86 -23.26
N ALA A 363 0.08 -5.63 -22.19
CA ALA A 363 -1.06 -6.19 -21.45
C ALA A 363 -1.98 -5.09 -20.88
N ASN A 364 -1.42 -4.06 -20.25
CA ASN A 364 -2.20 -2.95 -19.73
C ASN A 364 -2.76 -2.05 -20.84
N LEU A 365 -2.07 -1.91 -21.96
CA LEU A 365 -2.59 -1.19 -23.13
C LEU A 365 -3.84 -1.89 -23.69
N GLY A 366 -3.83 -3.22 -23.75
CA GLY A 366 -5.01 -4.01 -24.08
C GLY A 366 -6.20 -3.70 -23.17
N VAL A 367 -5.99 -3.71 -21.85
CA VAL A 367 -7.05 -3.38 -20.87
C VAL A 367 -7.56 -1.94 -21.01
N CYS A 368 -6.72 -1.01 -21.49
CA CYS A 368 -7.16 0.36 -21.75
C CYS A 368 -8.05 0.49 -22.99
N ILE A 369 -7.83 -0.34 -24.03
CA ILE A 369 -8.47 -0.23 -25.35
C ILE A 369 -9.70 -1.13 -25.49
N LEU A 370 -9.58 -2.41 -25.10
CA LEU A 370 -10.61 -3.43 -25.33
C LEU A 370 -12.00 -3.07 -24.74
N PRO A 371 -12.11 -2.39 -23.58
CA PRO A 371 -13.41 -1.95 -23.04
C PRO A 371 -14.23 -1.04 -23.96
N TRP A 372 -13.58 -0.33 -24.88
CA TRP A 372 -14.24 0.62 -25.78
C TRP A 372 -14.82 -0.03 -27.02
N ILE A 373 -14.48 -1.29 -27.28
CA ILE A 373 -15.00 -2.07 -28.39
C ILE A 373 -16.41 -2.53 -28.02
N ASN A 374 -17.39 -2.20 -28.87
CA ASN A 374 -18.78 -2.59 -28.65
C ASN A 374 -18.88 -4.13 -28.54
N PRO A 375 -19.47 -4.67 -27.46
CA PRO A 375 -19.57 -6.11 -27.25
C PRO A 375 -20.45 -6.86 -28.26
N GLY A 376 -21.24 -6.16 -29.11
CA GLY A 376 -22.19 -6.76 -30.04
C GLY A 376 -23.50 -7.25 -29.37
N GLU A 377 -24.49 -7.65 -30.17
CA GLU A 377 -25.82 -8.10 -29.70
C GLU A 377 -25.77 -9.31 -28.74
N GLN A 378 -24.80 -10.23 -28.91
CA GLN A 378 -24.76 -11.50 -28.17
C GLN A 378 -24.58 -11.38 -26.63
N ILE A 379 -24.06 -10.27 -26.13
CA ILE A 379 -23.95 -10.02 -24.68
C ILE A 379 -25.19 -9.30 -24.15
N GLN A 380 -25.86 -8.49 -24.97
CA GLN A 380 -27.12 -7.85 -24.58
C GLN A 380 -28.22 -8.88 -24.33
N ASP A 381 -28.36 -9.91 -25.17
CA ASP A 381 -29.46 -10.87 -25.02
C ASP A 381 -29.31 -11.83 -23.82
N ASN A 382 -28.08 -12.16 -23.42
CA ASN A 382 -27.79 -13.04 -22.27
C ASN A 382 -27.93 -12.33 -20.91
N GLU A 383 -27.96 -11.00 -20.87
CA GLU A 383 -28.17 -10.22 -19.65
C GLU A 383 -29.60 -9.65 -19.55
N THR A 384 -30.34 -9.61 -20.65
CA THR A 384 -31.73 -9.12 -20.70
C THR A 384 -32.77 -10.24 -20.52
N SER A 385 -32.34 -11.50 -20.44
CA SER A 385 -33.21 -12.66 -20.26
C SER A 385 -33.22 -13.16 -18.81
N ASN A 386 -33.82 -12.39 -17.91
CA ASN A 386 -34.35 -12.93 -16.64
C ASN A 386 -35.65 -12.22 -16.26
N ASP A 387 -36.74 -12.97 -16.45
CA ASP A 387 -38.10 -12.89 -15.88
C ASP A 387 -38.86 -11.56 -15.76
N GLY A 388 -40.10 -11.61 -16.25
CA GLY A 388 -41.09 -10.52 -16.27
C GLY A 388 -41.68 -10.09 -14.93
N ASN A 389 -40.87 -9.96 -13.87
CA ASN A 389 -41.28 -9.31 -12.63
C ASN A 389 -40.81 -7.84 -12.61
N SER A 390 -41.75 -6.95 -12.95
CA SER A 390 -41.55 -5.52 -13.25
C SER A 390 -41.23 -4.60 -12.05
N ALA A 391 -40.54 -5.05 -11.00
CA ALA A 391 -40.29 -4.22 -9.80
C ALA A 391 -38.82 -3.85 -9.56
N GLU A 392 -37.84 -4.61 -10.05
CA GLU A 392 -36.42 -4.29 -9.91
C GLU A 392 -35.67 -4.68 -11.19
N GLN A 393 -35.91 -3.95 -12.28
CA GLN A 393 -35.12 -4.07 -13.48
C GLN A 393 -33.70 -3.60 -13.16
N GLU A 394 -32.81 -4.56 -12.91
CA GLU A 394 -31.41 -4.34 -12.58
C GLU A 394 -30.79 -3.49 -13.70
N LYS A 395 -30.55 -2.19 -13.46
CA LYS A 395 -30.08 -1.28 -14.51
C LYS A 395 -28.65 -1.64 -14.87
N ILE A 396 -28.48 -2.35 -15.98
CA ILE A 396 -27.19 -2.67 -16.58
C ILE A 396 -26.56 -1.36 -17.05
N PHE A 397 -25.33 -1.11 -16.60
CA PHE A 397 -24.59 0.08 -17.05
C PHE A 397 -24.16 -0.09 -18.51
N PRO A 398 -24.16 0.99 -19.31
CA PRO A 398 -23.59 0.95 -20.65
C PRO A 398 -22.14 0.42 -20.64
N TYR A 399 -21.73 -0.33 -21.65
CA TYR A 399 -20.41 -0.97 -21.71
C TYR A 399 -19.24 0.03 -21.53
N TYR A 400 -19.41 1.26 -22.01
CA TYR A 400 -18.42 2.34 -21.88
C TYR A 400 -18.48 3.08 -20.53
N ALA A 401 -19.45 2.77 -19.66
CA ALA A 401 -19.66 3.52 -18.42
C ALA A 401 -18.48 3.41 -17.46
N TYR A 402 -17.96 2.21 -17.21
CA TYR A 402 -16.84 2.04 -16.29
C TYR A 402 -15.52 2.63 -16.84
N PRO A 403 -15.12 2.45 -18.11
CA PRO A 403 -13.88 3.05 -18.59
C PRO A 403 -14.00 4.58 -18.68
N ALA A 404 -15.17 5.11 -19.06
CA ALA A 404 -15.44 6.54 -19.05
C ALA A 404 -15.38 7.13 -17.62
N THR A 405 -15.97 6.45 -16.64
CA THR A 405 -15.92 6.87 -15.23
C THR A 405 -14.47 6.86 -14.71
N GLY A 406 -13.71 5.81 -15.01
CA GLY A 406 -12.30 5.71 -14.64
C GLY A 406 -11.45 6.84 -15.24
N LEU A 407 -11.63 7.16 -16.53
CA LEU A 407 -10.99 8.31 -17.17
C LEU A 407 -11.42 9.62 -16.53
N GLY A 408 -12.72 9.81 -16.27
CA GLY A 408 -13.26 11.01 -15.63
C GLY A 408 -12.61 11.28 -14.27
N ILE A 409 -12.38 10.24 -13.46
CA ILE A 409 -11.70 10.35 -12.16
C ILE A 409 -10.22 10.77 -12.32
N LEU A 410 -9.52 10.25 -13.33
CA LEU A 410 -8.15 10.66 -13.63
C LEU A 410 -8.08 12.11 -14.12
N VAL A 411 -8.96 12.50 -15.04
CA VAL A 411 -9.06 13.86 -15.59
C VAL A 411 -9.40 14.85 -14.47
N ALA A 412 -10.34 14.52 -13.58
CA ALA A 412 -10.65 15.34 -12.41
C ALA A 412 -9.42 15.54 -11.50
N GLY A 413 -8.56 14.52 -11.38
CA GLY A 413 -7.29 14.63 -10.67
C GLY A 413 -6.30 15.57 -11.34
N ALA A 414 -6.20 15.51 -12.67
CA ALA A 414 -5.36 16.45 -13.44
C ALA A 414 -5.88 17.88 -13.30
N TYR A 415 -7.19 18.09 -13.39
CA TYR A 415 -7.82 19.39 -13.18
C TYR A 415 -7.56 19.93 -11.77
N TYR A 416 -7.75 19.09 -10.74
CA TYR A 416 -7.43 19.45 -9.36
C TYR A 416 -5.95 19.83 -9.20
N TRP A 417 -5.04 19.08 -9.81
CA TRP A 417 -3.61 19.39 -9.76
C TRP A 417 -3.27 20.72 -10.43
N ILE A 418 -3.84 21.01 -11.60
CA ILE A 418 -3.65 22.31 -12.30
C ILE A 418 -4.15 23.44 -11.40
N TRP A 419 -5.33 23.28 -10.82
CA TRP A 419 -5.90 24.26 -9.89
C TRP A 419 -5.00 24.45 -8.66
N TRP A 420 -4.57 23.37 -8.03
CA TRP A 420 -3.70 23.39 -6.86
C TRP A 420 -2.33 24.02 -7.15
N ARG A 421 -1.73 23.70 -8.30
CA ARG A 421 -0.37 24.15 -8.67
C ARG A 421 -0.33 25.59 -9.16
N TYR A 422 -1.32 26.03 -9.94
CA TYR A 422 -1.27 27.32 -10.64
C TYR A 422 -2.32 28.33 -10.15
N LEU A 423 -3.55 27.89 -9.88
CA LEU A 423 -4.65 28.81 -9.50
C LEU A 423 -4.65 29.13 -8.01
N ARG A 424 -4.37 28.16 -7.13
CA ARG A 424 -4.34 28.39 -5.67
C ARG A 424 -3.30 29.43 -5.24
N PRO A 425 -2.02 29.38 -5.68
CA PRO A 425 -1.03 30.38 -5.28
C PRO A 425 -1.36 31.79 -5.81
N LEU A 426 -2.09 31.87 -6.92
CA LEU A 426 -2.55 33.13 -7.50
C LEU A 426 -3.68 33.77 -6.66
N ILE A 427 -4.59 32.96 -6.14
CA ILE A 427 -5.75 33.42 -5.35
C ILE A 427 -5.37 33.63 -3.88
N TRP A 428 -4.45 32.82 -3.36
CA TRP A 428 -4.02 32.85 -1.96
C TRP A 428 -2.49 32.69 -1.89
N PRO A 429 -1.73 33.80 -2.07
CA PRO A 429 -0.28 33.77 -1.90
C PRO A 429 0.03 33.43 -0.44
N GLU A 430 0.50 32.21 -0.18
CA GLU A 430 1.01 31.84 1.15
C GLU A 430 2.30 32.60 1.43
N ARG A 431 2.49 33.09 2.66
CA ARG A 431 3.75 33.71 3.07
C ARG A 431 4.88 32.66 3.02
N PRO A 432 6.13 33.04 2.70
CA PRO A 432 7.20 32.12 2.28
C PRO A 432 7.64 31.07 3.31
N ASP A 433 7.19 31.13 4.56
CA ASP A 433 7.92 30.55 5.69
C ASP A 433 7.77 29.03 5.87
N ARG A 434 7.21 28.27 4.90
CA ARG A 434 6.83 26.87 5.17
C ARG A 434 7.03 25.83 4.07
N LEU A 435 7.57 26.17 2.89
CA LEU A 435 7.69 25.20 1.79
C LEU A 435 9.13 24.86 1.38
N ASP A 436 10.13 25.64 1.78
CA ASP A 436 11.49 25.48 1.23
C ASP A 436 12.44 24.62 2.10
N PHE A 437 12.17 24.43 3.39
CA PHE A 437 13.09 23.67 4.27
C PHE A 437 13.11 22.15 4.02
N ASP A 438 12.02 21.55 3.51
CA ASP A 438 11.93 20.10 3.35
C ASP A 438 12.41 19.61 1.97
N ARG A 439 12.57 20.52 1.00
CA ARG A 439 13.01 20.17 -0.36
C ARG A 439 14.54 20.20 -0.52
N GLU A 440 15.21 21.04 0.26
CA GLU A 440 16.66 21.18 0.25
C GLU A 440 17.39 20.04 0.97
N SER A 441 16.71 19.27 1.82
CA SER A 441 17.35 18.15 2.54
C SER A 441 17.41 16.83 1.75
N SER A 442 16.78 16.74 0.57
CA SER A 442 16.80 15.52 -0.27
C SER A 442 17.87 15.54 -1.35
N ASP A 443 18.36 16.73 -1.71
CA ASP A 443 19.48 16.88 -2.64
C ASP A 443 20.76 17.02 -1.81
N GLY A 444 21.56 15.96 -1.81
CA GLY A 444 22.83 15.90 -1.08
C GLY A 444 23.90 16.76 -1.72
N ASP A 445 23.72 18.08 -1.69
CA ASP A 445 24.77 19.04 -1.99
C ASP A 445 24.66 20.21 -0.99
N CYS A 446 25.30 20.04 0.16
CA CYS A 446 25.44 21.10 1.15
C CYS A 446 26.53 22.06 0.66
N SER A 447 26.17 22.90 -0.32
CA SER A 447 26.98 24.05 -0.73
C SER A 447 27.15 25.01 0.47
N SER A 448 28.32 25.61 0.55
CA SER A 448 28.94 26.37 1.65
C SER A 448 28.18 27.58 2.20
N ASP A 449 26.96 27.86 1.74
CA ASP A 449 26.38 29.20 1.90
C ASP A 449 25.50 29.37 3.15
N ALA A 450 25.06 28.27 3.77
CA ALA A 450 24.29 28.32 5.02
C ALA A 450 25.17 28.51 6.27
N MET A 451 26.48 28.23 6.18
CA MET A 451 27.41 28.38 7.31
C MET A 451 27.97 29.81 7.43
N THR A 452 27.91 30.60 6.36
CA THR A 452 28.44 31.97 6.32
C THR A 452 27.50 32.97 7.00
N LEU A 453 26.19 32.72 7.00
CA LEU A 453 25.19 33.59 7.63
C LEU A 453 25.05 33.44 9.15
N LEU A 454 25.75 32.47 9.77
CA LEU A 454 25.77 32.30 11.23
C LEU A 454 27.11 32.71 11.87
N LEU A 455 28.08 33.18 11.09
CA LEU A 455 29.38 33.65 11.59
C LEU A 455 29.60 35.17 11.44
N GLU A 456 28.65 35.89 10.86
CA GLU A 456 28.77 37.35 10.67
C GLU A 456 28.31 38.16 11.92
N ASP A 457 27.60 37.52 12.85
CA ASP A 457 27.05 38.16 14.07
C ASP A 457 27.93 38.00 15.33
N TYR A 458 29.14 37.44 15.21
CA TYR A 458 30.03 37.17 16.35
C TYR A 458 31.42 37.84 16.27
N SER A 459 31.61 38.84 15.40
CA SER A 459 32.91 39.52 15.21
C SER A 459 33.06 40.86 15.95
N THR A 460 32.17 41.21 16.86
CA THR A 460 32.32 42.43 17.70
C THR A 460 32.76 42.10 19.12
N PHE A 461 33.87 41.38 19.30
CA PHE A 461 34.61 41.43 20.57
C PHE A 461 36.07 40.99 20.44
N SER A 462 36.93 41.76 21.10
CA SER A 462 38.35 41.55 21.43
C SER A 462 39.41 41.52 20.31
N HIS A 463 40.04 42.68 20.20
CA HIS A 463 41.45 42.97 19.98
C HIS A 463 42.50 41.91 20.41
N ASP A 464 43.62 41.98 19.69
CA ASP A 464 44.99 41.59 20.04
C ASP A 464 45.36 40.11 20.04
N LEU A 465 45.90 39.61 18.91
CA LEU A 465 47.10 38.76 18.91
C LEU A 465 47.71 38.66 17.51
N HIS A 466 48.94 39.16 17.38
CA HIS A 466 49.80 38.95 16.22
C HIS A 466 50.16 37.46 16.09
N TYR A 467 50.00 36.89 14.89
CA TYR A 467 50.73 35.67 14.51
C TYR A 467 51.16 35.72 13.05
N THR A 468 52.47 35.62 12.86
CA THR A 468 53.18 35.48 11.58
C THR A 468 53.34 34.00 11.26
N GLY A 469 52.86 33.53 10.10
CA GLY A 469 53.14 32.16 9.67
C GLY A 469 52.36 31.74 8.43
N SER A 470 53.08 31.51 7.35
CA SER A 470 52.60 31.13 6.02
C SER A 470 52.50 29.61 5.86
N ARG A 471 51.32 29.09 5.48
CA ARG A 471 51.09 27.92 4.60
C ARG A 471 49.58 27.69 4.37
N PRO A 472 49.16 27.26 3.15
CA PRO A 472 47.76 26.97 2.85
C PRO A 472 47.37 25.59 3.41
N ILE A 473 46.17 25.48 3.98
CA ILE A 473 45.61 24.22 4.49
C ILE A 473 44.66 23.66 3.42
N ASP A 474 44.88 22.39 3.11
CA ASP A 474 44.16 21.55 2.14
C ASP A 474 42.83 21.07 2.75
N GLU A 475 41.74 21.17 1.99
CA GLU A 475 40.39 20.74 2.40
C GLU A 475 40.26 19.21 2.35
N SER A 476 40.62 18.53 3.43
CA SER A 476 40.15 17.16 3.68
C SER A 476 40.24 16.79 5.16
N GLU A 477 39.15 16.97 5.91
CA GLU A 477 38.70 16.12 7.05
C GLU A 477 37.75 16.89 7.96
N ILE A 478 36.42 16.82 7.73
CA ILE A 478 35.44 16.85 8.84
C ILE A 478 34.22 16.00 8.44
N ALA A 479 34.12 14.78 8.95
CA ALA A 479 32.84 14.08 9.12
C ALA A 479 32.96 12.98 10.18
N ILE A 480 32.64 13.29 11.44
CA ILE A 480 32.40 12.27 12.46
C ILE A 480 30.88 12.06 12.56
N ARG A 481 30.40 10.91 12.07
CA ARG A 481 29.11 10.33 12.47
C ARG A 481 29.36 9.10 13.32
N THR A 482 28.73 9.12 14.49
CA THR A 482 28.75 8.10 15.52
C THR A 482 28.11 6.80 15.03
N GLY A 483 28.80 5.67 15.24
CA GLY A 483 28.16 4.34 15.25
C GLY A 483 28.36 3.49 13.99
N SER A 484 29.60 3.29 13.54
CA SER A 484 29.95 2.12 12.72
C SER A 484 31.41 1.72 12.97
N THR A 485 31.65 0.42 13.21
CA THR A 485 32.99 -0.15 13.22
C THR A 485 33.53 -0.12 11.79
N ILE A 486 34.43 0.80 11.49
CA ILE A 486 35.05 0.91 10.16
C ILE A 486 36.11 -0.20 10.05
N LYS A 487 35.86 -1.18 9.18
CA LYS A 487 36.92 -2.08 8.70
C LYS A 487 37.59 -1.40 7.52
N SER A 488 38.76 -0.81 7.71
CA SER A 488 39.60 -0.36 6.60
C SER A 488 40.56 -1.50 6.21
N SER A 489 40.42 -2.02 5.00
CA SER A 489 41.46 -2.84 4.37
C SER A 489 42.31 -1.94 3.47
N VAL A 490 43.57 -1.72 3.83
CA VAL A 490 44.55 -1.08 2.93
C VAL A 490 45.18 -2.19 2.10
N ASN A 491 45.16 -2.05 0.78
CA ASN A 491 45.83 -2.95 -0.14
C ASN A 491 47.18 -2.32 -0.49
N VAL A 492 48.27 -2.89 0.02
CA VAL A 492 49.63 -2.59 -0.43
C VAL A 492 50.09 -3.77 -1.27
N ASP A 493 50.68 -3.50 -2.43
CA ASP A 493 51.19 -4.51 -3.35
C ASP A 493 52.10 -5.52 -2.62
N GLY A 494 51.69 -6.79 -2.64
CA GLY A 494 52.48 -7.93 -2.15
C GLY A 494 52.30 -8.26 -0.66
N GLY A 495 51.32 -9.13 -0.35
CA GLY A 495 51.27 -9.90 0.90
C GLY A 495 50.21 -9.46 1.91
N LYS A 496 49.16 -10.27 2.10
CA LYS A 496 48.08 -10.02 3.08
C LYS A 496 48.54 -10.29 4.51
N SER A 497 48.42 -9.29 5.39
CA SER A 497 48.26 -9.50 6.83
C SER A 497 47.21 -8.54 7.39
N THR A 498 46.43 -8.98 8.38
CA THR A 498 45.30 -8.22 8.96
C THR A 498 45.51 -8.17 10.46
N PHE A 499 45.59 -6.98 11.06
CA PHE A 499 45.61 -6.80 12.51
C PHE A 499 44.37 -6.01 12.96
N THR A 500 43.84 -6.39 14.12
CA THR A 500 42.71 -5.74 14.80
C THR A 500 43.12 -5.40 16.22
N SER A 501 43.11 -4.12 16.59
CA SER A 501 43.14 -3.67 17.99
C SER A 501 41.95 -2.74 18.27
N PRO A 502 41.26 -2.86 19.43
CA PRO A 502 40.20 -1.94 19.83
C PRO A 502 40.77 -0.73 20.59
N ILE A 503 40.41 0.48 20.17
CA ILE A 503 40.71 1.72 20.92
C ILE A 503 39.68 1.87 22.04
N THR A 504 40.14 2.00 23.29
CA THR A 504 39.29 2.31 24.45
C THR A 504 39.53 3.77 24.83
N VAL A 505 38.47 4.60 24.85
CA VAL A 505 38.56 6.01 25.26
C VAL A 505 38.03 6.14 26.68
N THR A 506 38.85 6.65 27.60
CA THR A 506 38.47 6.91 29.00
C THR A 506 38.43 8.43 29.25
N PHE A 507 37.36 8.90 29.87
CA PHE A 507 37.21 10.31 30.25
C PHE A 507 37.73 10.51 31.68
N MET A 508 38.76 11.33 31.88
CA MET A 508 39.13 11.83 33.20
C MET A 508 38.71 13.29 33.36
N LYS A 509 38.17 13.61 34.54
CA LYS A 509 37.80 14.97 34.94
C LYS A 509 38.98 15.58 35.68
N ASP A 510 39.57 16.62 35.12
CA ASP A 510 40.67 17.33 35.77
C ASP A 510 40.12 18.29 36.83
N HIS A 511 40.75 18.34 38.00
CA HIS A 511 40.36 19.22 39.11
C HIS A 511 41.20 20.50 39.05
N GLY A 512 40.77 21.44 38.21
CA GLY A 512 41.33 22.79 38.11
C GLY A 512 40.30 23.72 37.47
N ASP A 513 40.16 24.93 37.99
CA ASP A 513 39.05 25.88 37.76
C ASP A 513 39.05 26.45 36.32
N SER A 514 38.70 25.61 35.34
CA SER A 514 38.31 25.96 33.97
C SER A 514 37.77 24.70 33.28
N ASP A 515 36.50 24.70 32.85
CA ASP A 515 35.86 23.57 32.16
C ASP A 515 36.43 23.35 30.75
N SER A 516 37.54 22.60 30.65
CA SER A 516 38.05 22.05 29.39
C SER A 516 38.18 20.53 29.48
N VAL A 517 37.57 19.81 28.53
CA VAL A 517 37.73 18.35 28.36
C VAL A 517 38.81 18.11 27.32
N THR A 518 39.96 17.56 27.74
CA THR A 518 41.07 17.24 26.84
C THR A 518 40.98 15.78 26.38
N LEU A 519 41.05 15.54 25.07
CA LEU A 519 41.23 14.20 24.50
C LEU A 519 42.72 13.85 24.54
N VAL A 520 43.09 12.85 25.34
CA VAL A 520 44.43 12.26 25.30
C VAL A 520 44.33 10.97 24.51
N ALA A 521 45.04 10.89 23.38
CA ALA A 521 45.31 9.64 22.69
C ALA A 521 46.63 9.08 23.24
N ASP A 522 46.61 7.91 23.87
CA ASP A 522 47.82 7.20 24.24
C ASP A 522 48.55 6.75 22.97
N ASN A 523 49.67 7.39 22.65
CA ASN A 523 50.64 6.83 21.71
C ASN A 523 51.55 5.88 22.51
N GLU A 524 51.32 4.57 22.41
CA GLU A 524 52.35 3.61 22.80
C GLU A 524 53.57 3.78 21.88
N GLU A 525 54.70 4.18 22.47
CA GLU A 525 56.01 4.16 21.82
C GLU A 525 56.38 2.71 21.43
N LEU A 526 56.56 2.46 20.14
CA LEU A 526 57.16 1.22 19.63
C LEU A 526 58.68 1.22 19.90
N PRO A 527 59.27 0.13 20.42
CA PRO A 527 60.71 0.06 20.66
C PRO A 527 61.51 -0.13 19.37
N SER A 528 62.70 0.48 19.31
CA SER A 528 63.71 0.36 18.25
C SER A 528 64.22 -1.08 18.06
N PRO A 529 64.70 -1.46 16.85
CA PRO A 529 65.02 -2.84 16.53
C PRO A 529 66.44 -3.23 17.03
N SER A 530 66.56 -4.38 17.68
CA SER A 530 67.86 -5.02 17.92
C SER A 530 67.84 -6.50 17.51
N MET A 531 68.65 -6.79 16.48
CA MET A 531 69.48 -7.97 16.26
C MET A 531 69.00 -9.38 16.69
N PHE A 532 68.78 -10.18 15.64
CA PHE A 532 68.93 -11.64 15.43
C PHE A 532 67.65 -12.40 15.10
#